data_AF-A0AAU9Y675-F1
#
_entry.id   AF-A0AAU9Y675-F1
#
_cell.length_a   1.000
_cell.length_b   1.000
_cell.length_c   1.000
_cell.angle_alpha   90.00
_cell.angle_beta   90.00
_cell.angle_gamma   90.00
#
_symmetry.space_group_name_H-M   'P 1'
#
loop_
_entity.id
_entity.type
_entity.pdbx_description
1 polymer ?
#
loop_
_entity_poly.entity_id
_entity_poly.type
_entity_poly.pdbx_seq_one_letter_code
_entity_poly.pdbx_strand_id
1 'polypeptide(L)'
;MSLRLLCKQNRRPSNALFYFRQEQKTGIAPTRIIIEKQLDLTVGMVVTVNWDGEKVEAEILALDDDVKVLNTKDLEWSKQNLPVTMSPESANAEEKESKILQ
;
A
#
# COMPACT_ATOMS: atom_id res chain seq x y z
N MET A 1 13.84 34.21 25.93
CA MET A 1 14.08 34.18 24.48
C MET A 1 13.63 32.83 23.93
N SER A 2 12.43 32.73 23.36
CA SER A 2 11.90 31.50 22.78
C SER A 2 12.45 31.31 21.35
N LEU A 3 13.20 30.23 21.13
CA LEU A 3 13.63 29.86 19.77
C LEU A 3 12.39 29.46 18.96
N ARG A 4 12.26 30.12 17.81
CA ARG A 4 11.08 30.13 16.95
C ARG A 4 10.85 28.73 16.36
N LEU A 5 9.63 28.22 16.51
CA LEU A 5 9.10 27.04 15.81
C LEU A 5 9.20 27.24 14.29
N LEU A 6 10.30 26.79 13.69
CA LEU A 6 10.51 26.84 12.24
C LEU A 6 10.65 25.42 11.66
N CYS A 7 9.67 24.56 11.94
CA CYS A 7 9.64 23.18 11.43
C CYS A 7 8.29 22.86 10.77
N LYS A 8 7.72 23.76 9.98
CA LYS A 8 6.52 23.51 9.17
C LYS A 8 6.61 24.31 7.89
N GLN A 9 7.27 23.82 6.85
CA GLN A 9 6.86 24.30 5.52
C GLN A 9 7.18 23.34 4.38
N ASN A 10 8.34 22.67 4.33
CA ASN A 10 8.74 21.94 3.11
C ASN A 10 9.19 20.49 3.38
N ARG A 11 8.44 19.73 4.21
CA ARG A 11 8.72 18.30 4.37
C ARG A 11 8.26 17.57 3.11
N ARG A 12 9.21 17.24 2.24
CA ARG A 12 8.98 16.19 1.24
C ARG A 12 8.57 14.92 2.00
N PRO A 13 7.54 14.21 1.53
CA PRO A 13 7.11 12.96 2.16
C PRO A 13 8.31 12.02 2.23
N SER A 14 8.58 11.53 3.44
CA SER A 14 9.74 10.72 3.72
C SER A 14 9.58 9.31 3.14
N ASN A 15 8.34 8.82 3.08
CA ASN A 15 7.99 7.49 2.63
C ASN A 15 6.95 7.52 1.50
N ALA A 16 6.95 6.45 0.72
CA ALA A 16 6.02 6.21 -0.35
C ALA A 16 5.56 4.74 -0.33
N LEU A 17 4.31 4.54 -0.73
CA LEU A 17 3.77 3.24 -1.08
C LEU A 17 3.97 3.05 -2.58
N PHE A 18 4.76 2.03 -2.93
CA PHE A 18 5.06 1.65 -4.29
C PHE A 18 4.23 0.42 -4.69
N TYR A 19 3.76 0.40 -5.93
CA TYR A 19 3.11 -0.75 -6.53
C TYR A 19 3.93 -1.28 -7.69
N PHE A 20 4.35 -2.54 -7.57
CA PHE A 20 5.12 -3.27 -8.55
C PHE A 20 4.17 -4.06 -9.43
N ARG A 21 3.83 -3.52 -10.60
CA ARG A 21 2.93 -4.18 -11.57
C ARG A 21 3.43 -5.56 -12.00
N GLN A 22 4.76 -5.72 -12.12
CA GLN A 22 5.37 -6.99 -12.53
C GLN A 22 5.21 -8.08 -11.48
N GLU A 23 5.38 -7.75 -10.20
CA GLU A 23 5.24 -8.70 -9.10
C GLU A 23 3.82 -8.79 -8.53
N GLN A 24 2.93 -7.88 -8.93
CA GLN A 24 1.60 -7.68 -8.33
C GLN A 24 1.65 -7.48 -6.81
N LYS A 25 2.68 -6.80 -6.34
CA LYS A 25 2.92 -6.53 -4.92
C LYS A 25 3.05 -5.04 -4.66
N THR A 26 2.80 -4.69 -3.42
CA THR A 26 3.04 -3.36 -2.88
C THR A 26 4.24 -3.39 -1.94
N GLY A 27 4.94 -2.25 -1.84
CA GLY A 27 6.08 -2.10 -0.95
C GLY A 27 6.16 -0.69 -0.41
N ILE A 28 6.37 -0.56 0.91
CA ILE A 28 6.58 0.73 1.55
C ILE A 28 8.08 0.98 1.65
N ALA A 29 8.53 2.10 1.11
CA ALA A 29 9.92 2.50 1.25
C ALA A 29 10.12 4.01 1.25
N PRO A 30 11.29 4.49 1.71
CA PRO A 30 11.62 5.91 1.65
C PRO A 30 11.68 6.42 0.22
N THR A 31 11.21 7.63 -0.03
CA THR A 31 11.30 8.27 -1.37
C THR A 31 12.73 8.43 -1.89
N ARG A 32 13.73 8.29 -1.01
CA ARG A 32 15.16 8.33 -1.32
C ARG A 32 15.66 7.15 -2.16
N ILE A 33 14.92 6.04 -2.23
CA ILE A 33 15.31 4.88 -3.04
C ILE A 33 15.04 5.11 -4.54
N ILE A 34 14.27 6.15 -4.88
CA ILE A 34 13.95 6.50 -6.25
C ILE A 34 15.23 7.00 -6.91
N ILE A 35 15.63 6.34 -8.00
CA ILE A 35 16.87 6.62 -8.72
C ILE A 35 16.75 7.95 -9.46
N GLU A 36 15.58 8.17 -10.06
CA GLU A 36 15.28 9.41 -10.76
C GLU A 36 14.77 10.45 -9.77
N LYS A 37 15.60 11.44 -9.47
CA LYS A 37 15.27 12.54 -8.56
C LYS A 37 14.27 13.49 -9.20
N GLN A 38 13.02 13.06 -9.31
CA GLN A 38 11.90 13.91 -9.67
C GLN A 38 11.66 14.90 -8.52
N LEU A 39 11.58 16.20 -8.83
CA LEU A 39 11.33 17.22 -7.81
C LEU A 39 9.95 17.06 -7.15
N ASP A 40 8.98 16.59 -7.93
CA ASP A 40 7.57 16.50 -7.56
C ASP A 40 7.07 15.06 -7.65
N LEU A 41 7.28 14.31 -6.56
CA LEU A 41 6.70 12.99 -6.40
C LEU A 41 5.18 13.14 -6.28
N THR A 42 4.47 12.56 -7.23
CA THR A 42 3.00 12.62 -7.30
C THR A 42 2.43 11.20 -7.26
N VAL A 43 1.27 11.05 -6.64
CA VAL A 43 0.52 9.78 -6.65
C VAL A 43 0.08 9.45 -8.08
N GLY A 44 0.20 8.19 -8.49
CA GLY A 44 -0.04 7.68 -9.84
C GLY A 44 1.18 7.79 -10.78
N MET A 45 2.30 8.30 -10.30
CA MET A 45 3.52 8.42 -11.10
C MET A 45 4.30 7.10 -11.11
N VAL A 46 4.73 6.66 -12.29
CA VAL A 46 5.62 5.51 -12.45
C VAL A 46 7.06 6.01 -12.34
N VAL A 47 7.81 5.42 -11.41
CA VAL A 47 9.20 5.80 -11.12
C VAL A 47 10.08 4.56 -11.06
N THR A 48 11.37 4.72 -11.37
CA THR A 48 12.36 3.66 -11.18
C THR A 48 12.97 3.75 -9.80
N VAL A 49 12.76 2.72 -8.98
CA VAL A 49 13.34 2.59 -7.64
C VAL A 49 14.48 1.59 -7.65
N ASN A 50 15.49 1.83 -6.81
CA ASN A 50 16.47 0.80 -6.48
C ASN A 50 15.90 -0.03 -5.33
N TRP A 51 15.34 -1.19 -5.66
CA TRP A 51 14.73 -2.11 -4.72
C TRP A 51 15.64 -3.35 -4.57
N ASP A 52 16.12 -3.59 -3.35
CA ASP A 52 17.05 -4.69 -3.02
C ASP A 52 18.31 -4.77 -3.91
N GLY A 53 18.76 -3.64 -4.45
CA GLY A 53 19.92 -3.56 -5.35
C GLY A 53 19.56 -3.70 -6.84
N GLU A 54 18.31 -3.98 -7.17
CA GLU A 54 17.79 -4.03 -8.53
C GLU A 54 17.00 -2.78 -8.91
N LYS A 55 17.06 -2.40 -10.18
CA LYS A 55 16.29 -1.28 -10.69
C LYS A 55 14.92 -1.79 -11.14
N VAL A 56 13.90 -1.45 -10.39
CA VAL A 56 12.53 -1.90 -10.64
C VAL A 56 11.63 -0.69 -10.89
N GLU A 57 10.74 -0.81 -11.86
CA GLU A 57 9.71 0.19 -12.11
C GLU A 57 8.53 -0.02 -11.16
N ALA A 58 8.14 1.05 -10.48
CA ALA A 58 7.05 1.02 -9.53
C ALA A 58 6.18 2.27 -9.62
N GLU A 59 4.89 2.11 -9.38
CA GLU A 59 3.92 3.20 -9.37
C GLU A 59 3.71 3.71 -7.95
N ILE A 60 3.72 5.03 -7.75
CA ILE A 60 3.49 5.64 -6.44
C ILE A 60 1.99 5.62 -6.14
N LEU A 61 1.54 4.78 -5.22
CA LEU A 61 0.13 4.75 -4.80
C LEU A 61 -0.19 5.78 -3.71
N ALA A 62 0.77 6.08 -2.84
CA ALA A 62 0.58 7.04 -1.75
C ALA A 62 1.91 7.61 -1.29
N LEU A 63 1.86 8.84 -0.75
CA LEU A 63 2.99 9.54 -0.17
C LEU A 63 2.59 9.99 1.24
N ASP A 64 3.42 9.68 2.22
CA ASP A 64 3.19 10.07 3.60
C ASP A 64 4.49 10.04 4.40
N ASP A 65 4.55 10.78 5.50
CA ASP A 65 5.65 10.67 6.45
C ASP A 65 5.45 9.47 7.39
N ASP A 66 4.19 9.10 7.69
CA ASP A 66 3.85 8.01 8.60
C ASP A 66 3.64 6.68 7.86
N VAL A 67 4.50 5.70 8.16
CA VAL A 67 4.43 4.33 7.64
C VAL A 67 3.09 3.67 8.01
N LYS A 68 2.50 4.00 9.16
CA LYS A 68 1.20 3.44 9.56
C LYS A 68 0.09 3.87 8.62
N VAL A 69 0.10 5.13 8.17
CA VAL A 69 -0.89 5.66 7.22
C VAL A 69 -0.72 4.98 5.87
N LEU A 70 0.53 4.77 5.42
CA LEU A 70 0.81 4.03 4.19
C LEU A 70 0.35 2.57 4.30
N ASN A 71 0.51 1.93 5.45
CA ASN A 71 0.06 0.55 5.67
C ASN A 71 -1.46 0.42 5.67
N THR A 72 -2.19 1.41 6.19
CA THR A 72 -3.66 1.43 6.06
C THR A 72 -4.09 1.55 4.60
N LYS A 73 -3.47 2.45 3.84
CA LYS A 73 -3.74 2.62 2.40
C LYS A 73 -3.39 1.36 1.61
N ASP A 74 -2.30 0.69 1.96
CA ASP A 74 -1.90 -0.59 1.38
C ASP A 74 -2.95 -1.69 1.60
N LEU A 75 -3.44 -1.81 2.82
CA LEU A 75 -4.48 -2.78 3.17
C LEU A 75 -5.80 -2.48 2.44
N GLU A 76 -6.19 -1.22 2.34
CA GLU A 76 -7.37 -0.79 1.58
C GLU A 76 -7.24 -1.08 0.08
N TRP A 77 -6.08 -0.77 -0.50
CA TRP A 77 -5.78 -1.04 -1.90
C TRP A 77 -5.82 -2.54 -2.19
N SER A 78 -5.23 -3.35 -1.30
CA SER A 78 -5.19 -4.82 -1.42
C SER A 78 -6.59 -5.43 -1.40
N LYS A 79 -7.50 -4.93 -0.55
CA LYS A 79 -8.90 -5.38 -0.51
C LYS A 79 -9.67 -5.10 -1.80
N GLN A 80 -9.31 -4.05 -2.54
CA GLN A 80 -10.00 -3.64 -3.77
C GLN A 80 -9.42 -4.29 -5.03
N ASN A 81 -8.12 -4.62 -5.04
CA ASN A 81 -7.40 -5.01 -6.24
C ASN A 81 -6.88 -6.46 -6.25
N LEU A 82 -6.83 -7.15 -5.10
CA LEU A 82 -6.65 -8.59 -5.09
C LEU A 82 -8.02 -9.26 -5.33
N PRO A 83 -8.14 -10.19 -6.28
CA PRO A 83 -9.28 -11.08 -6.27
C PRO A 83 -9.20 -11.82 -4.93
N VAL A 84 -10.20 -11.62 -4.08
CA VAL A 84 -10.46 -12.56 -2.98
C VAL A 84 -10.58 -13.90 -3.67
N THR A 85 -9.52 -14.72 -3.63
CA THR A 85 -9.67 -16.15 -3.72
C THR A 85 -10.63 -16.47 -2.59
N MET A 86 -11.90 -16.61 -2.95
CA MET A 86 -12.91 -17.20 -2.10
C MET A 86 -12.34 -18.57 -1.73
N SER A 87 -11.65 -18.65 -0.60
CA SER A 87 -11.45 -19.91 0.10
C SER A 87 -12.85 -20.43 0.40
N PRO A 88 -13.29 -21.56 -0.17
CA PRO A 88 -14.55 -22.16 0.21
C PRO A 88 -14.30 -22.91 1.51
N GLU A 89 -14.29 -22.21 2.64
CA GLU A 89 -14.38 -22.85 3.94
C GLU A 89 -15.54 -22.22 4.72
N SER A 90 -16.55 -23.06 4.97
CA SER A 90 -17.70 -22.82 5.86
C SER A 90 -18.97 -22.23 5.22
N ALA A 91 -19.62 -22.98 4.33
CA ALA A 91 -21.08 -22.96 4.26
C ALA A 91 -21.61 -23.97 5.28
N ASN A 92 -21.85 -23.48 6.50
CA ASN A 92 -22.67 -24.14 7.50
C ASN A 92 -24.11 -24.17 6.98
N ALA A 93 -24.65 -25.37 6.74
CA ALA A 93 -26.08 -25.56 6.50
C ALA A 93 -26.67 -26.34 7.69
N GLU A 94 -27.07 -25.59 8.71
CA GLU A 94 -28.19 -25.99 9.56
C GLU A 94 -29.43 -26.12 8.67
N GLU A 95 -29.94 -27.32 8.47
CA GLU A 95 -31.36 -27.50 8.19
C GLU A 95 -31.96 -28.39 9.28
N LYS A 96 -33.00 -27.81 9.87
CA LYS A 96 -33.59 -28.16 11.14
C LYS A 96 -34.48 -29.39 11.03
N GLU A 97 -34.62 -30.02 12.18
CA GLU A 97 -35.64 -30.98 12.57
C GLU A 97 -36.98 -30.82 11.84
N SER A 98 -37.46 -31.92 11.27
CA SER A 98 -38.88 -32.31 11.11
C SER A 98 -38.88 -33.76 10.59
N LYS A 99 -38.84 -34.76 11.46
CA LYS A 99 -40.05 -35.47 11.93
C LYS A 99 -41.00 -35.80 10.77
N ILE A 100 -41.14 -37.09 10.45
CA ILE A 100 -42.41 -37.86 10.42
C ILE A 100 -42.22 -39.10 9.54
N LEU A 101 -42.32 -40.25 10.21
CA LEU A 101 -42.79 -41.56 9.74
C LEU A 101 -43.49 -41.58 8.37
N GLN A 102 -43.06 -42.49 7.49
CA GLN A 102 -43.88 -43.62 7.05
C GLN A 102 -43.01 -44.72 6.44
#